data_AF-A0A382X6M7-F1
#
_entry.id   AF-A0A382X6M7-F1
#
_cell.length_a   1.000
_cell.length_b   1.000
_cell.length_c   1.000
_cell.angle_alpha   90.00
_cell.angle_beta   90.00
_cell.angle_gamma   90.00
#
_symmetry.space_group_name_H-M   'P 1'
#
loop_
_entity.id
_entity.type
_entity.pdbx_description
1 polymer ?
#
loop_
_entity_poly.entity_id
_entity_poly.type
_entity_poly.pdbx_seq_one_letter_code
_entity_poly.pdbx_strand_id
1 'polypeptide(L)' 'MDKLETVQRILRFSESIRNWCEQNKMVFFDDFDNENIMNYDEGGYGELADMIIEKGIEEGLVDEDDMD' A
#
# COMPACT_ATOMS: atom_id res chain seq x y z
N MET A 1 -6.62 9.85 5.66
CA MET A 1 -5.82 8.75 6.24
C MET A 1 -4.37 8.96 5.87
N ASP A 2 -3.42 8.54 6.70
CA ASP A 2 -2.01 8.60 6.27
C ASP A 2 -1.70 7.50 5.23
N LYS A 3 -0.58 7.67 4.52
CA LYS A 3 -0.18 6.76 3.42
C LYS A 3 0.02 5.32 3.91
N LEU A 4 0.59 5.13 5.11
CA LEU A 4 0.82 3.80 5.69
C LEU A 4 -0.50 3.11 6.04
N GLU A 5 -1.38 3.80 6.76
CA GLU A 5 -2.69 3.31 7.17
C GLU A 5 -3.51 2.90 5.94
N THR A 6 -3.44 3.70 4.88
CA THR A 6 -4.13 3.41 3.62
C THR A 6 -3.60 2.14 2.97
N VAL A 7 -2.28 2.01 2.83
CA VAL A 7 -1.65 0.81 2.26
C VAL A 7 -1.96 -0.43 3.11
N GLN A 8 -1.86 -0.32 4.43
CA GLN A 8 -2.18 -1.43 5.34
C GLN A 8 -3.64 -1.87 5.21
N ARG A 9 -4.58 -0.92 5.06
CA ARG A 9 -5.99 -1.23 4.81
C ARG A 9 -6.16 -1.98 3.50
N ILE A 10 -5.60 -1.47 2.40
CA ILE A 10 -5.71 -2.10 1.08
C ILE A 10 -5.16 -3.52 1.11
N LEU A 11 -3.95 -3.71 1.62
CA LEU A 11 -3.33 -5.03 1.71
C LEU A 11 -4.04 -5.95 2.71
N ARG A 12 -4.75 -5.42 3.71
CA ARG A 12 -5.57 -6.25 4.61
C ARG A 12 -6.78 -6.83 3.88
N PHE A 13 -7.43 -6.04 3.03
CA PHE A 13 -8.71 -6.38 2.40
C PHE A 13 -8.60 -6.91 0.97
N SER A 14 -7.49 -6.68 0.26
CA SER A 14 -7.23 -7.22 -1.08
C SER A 14 -6.16 -8.30 -1.05
N GLU A 15 -6.59 -9.55 -1.18
CA GLU A 15 -5.66 -10.67 -1.44
C GLU A 15 -5.01 -10.54 -2.83
N SER A 16 -5.74 -9.98 -3.81
CA SER A 16 -5.24 -9.75 -5.17
C SER A 16 -4.01 -8.85 -5.15
N ILE A 17 -4.10 -7.71 -4.48
CA ILE A 17 -3.00 -6.74 -4.41
C ILE A 17 -1.84 -7.29 -3.57
N ARG A 18 -2.10 -8.01 -2.47
CA ARG A 18 -1.03 -8.70 -1.72
C ARG A 18 -0.25 -9.67 -2.60
N ASN A 19 -0.95 -10.56 -3.30
CA ASN A 19 -0.30 -11.52 -4.20
C ASN A 19 0.51 -10.82 -5.30
N TRP A 20 0.02 -9.68 -5.80
CA TRP A 20 0.76 -8.87 -6.76
C TRP A 20 2.05 -8.30 -6.17
N CYS A 21 2.02 -7.76 -4.95
CA CYS A 21 3.20 -7.27 -4.24
C CYS A 21 4.24 -8.38 -4.03
N GLU A 22 3.81 -9.54 -3.54
CA GLU A 22 4.69 -10.68 -3.27
C GLU A 22 5.36 -11.19 -4.55
N GLN A 23 4.61 -11.32 -5.65
CA GLN A 23 5.13 -11.86 -6.91
C GLN A 23 6.02 -10.89 -7.68
N ASN A 24 5.70 -9.59 -7.68
CA ASN A 24 6.40 -8.62 -8.53
C ASN A 24 7.53 -7.88 -7.81
N LYS A 25 7.43 -7.76 -6.48
CA LYS A 25 8.33 -6.92 -5.68
C LYS A 25 9.00 -7.67 -4.54
N MET A 26 8.59 -8.91 -4.25
CA MET A 26 9.03 -9.69 -3.09
C MET A 26 8.80 -8.94 -1.77
N VAL A 27 7.72 -8.17 -1.70
CA VAL A 27 7.28 -7.40 -0.52
C VAL A 27 6.01 -8.03 0.02
N PHE A 28 5.97 -8.23 1.33
CA PHE A 28 4.88 -8.85 2.07
C PHE A 28 4.10 -7.81 2.86
N PHE A 29 2.91 -8.19 3.34
CA PHE A 29 2.08 -7.30 4.16
C PHE A 29 2.84 -6.78 5.40
N ASP A 30 3.62 -7.63 6.04
CA ASP A 30 4.36 -7.29 7.27
C ASP A 30 5.51 -6.30 7.02
N ASP A 31 5.93 -6.10 5.76
CA ASP A 31 6.90 -5.06 5.41
C ASP A 31 6.25 -3.65 5.44
N PHE A 32 4.92 -3.58 5.55
CA PHE A 32 4.14 -2.35 5.72
C PHE A 32 3.81 -2.12 7.20
N ASP A 33 4.75 -1.57 7.97
CA ASP A 33 4.60 -1.33 9.41
C ASP A 33 5.08 0.07 9.86
N ASN A 34 4.83 0.40 11.12
CA ASN A 34 5.21 1.71 11.68
C ASN A 34 6.73 1.87 11.84
N GLU A 35 7.49 0.78 11.92
CA GLU A 35 8.95 0.82 12.04
C GLU A 35 9.60 1.21 10.70
N ASN A 36 8.92 0.92 9.59
CA ASN A 36 9.35 1.20 8.23
C ASN A 36 8.66 2.43 7.62
N ILE A 37 8.01 3.29 8.41
CA ILE A 37 7.18 4.39 7.90
C ILE A 37 7.94 5.34 6.94
N MET A 38 9.22 5.60 7.21
CA MET A 38 10.08 6.43 6.35
C MET A 38 10.50 5.73 5.04
N ASN A 39 10.33 4.43 4.93
CA ASN A 39 10.52 3.72 3.67
C ASN A 39 9.36 3.97 2.71
N TYR A 40 8.23 4.57 3.09
CA TYR A 40 7.13 4.87 2.15
C TYR A 40 7.25 6.25 1.48
N ASP A 41 8.40 6.91 1.64
CA ASP A 41 8.80 8.11 0.92
C ASP A 41 9.61 7.78 -0.35
N GLU A 42 9.90 8.80 -1.15
CA GLU A 42 10.66 8.68 -2.41
C GLU A 42 12.06 8.07 -2.17
N GLY A 43 12.42 7.05 -2.96
CA GLY A 43 13.67 6.27 -2.81
C GLY A 43 13.55 4.99 -1.99
N GLY A 44 12.45 4.81 -1.24
CA GLY A 44 12.08 3.54 -0.59
C GLY A 44 10.97 2.79 -1.33
N TYR A 45 10.03 2.23 -0.58
CA TYR A 45 8.72 1.73 -1.03
C TYR A 45 7.71 2.83 -1.39
N GLY A 46 8.08 4.12 -1.44
CA GLY A 46 7.11 5.18 -1.72
C GLY A 46 6.36 5.04 -3.04
N GLU A 47 7.07 4.75 -4.13
CA GLU A 47 6.42 4.48 -5.44
C GLU A 47 5.55 3.22 -5.39
N LEU A 48 5.97 2.21 -4.62
CA LEU A 48 5.20 0.98 -4.45
C LEU A 48 3.90 1.24 -3.68
N ALA A 49 3.98 2.04 -2.63
CA ALA A 49 2.83 2.45 -1.84
C ALA A 49 1.84 3.25 -2.71
N ASP A 50 2.32 4.17 -3.57
CA ASP A 50 1.46 4.89 -4.52
C ASP A 50 0.75 3.94 -5.49
N MET A 51 1.47 2.97 -6.06
CA MET A 51 0.87 1.95 -6.93
C MET A 51 -0.16 1.06 -6.21
N ILE A 52 0.09 0.71 -4.94
CA ILE A 52 -0.87 -0.06 -4.13
C ILE A 52 -2.14 0.75 -3.90
N ILE A 53 -1.98 2.04 -3.60
CA ILE A 53 -3.08 2.98 -3.39
C ILE A 53 -3.94 3.11 -4.65
N GLU A 54 -3.34 3.37 -5.81
CA GLU A 54 -4.06 3.44 -7.08
C GLU A 54 -4.88 2.17 -7.34
N LYS A 55 -4.29 1.00 -7.12
CA LYS A 55 -5.00 -0.29 -7.25
C LYS A 55 -6.13 -0.45 -6.23
N GLY A 56 -5.93 0.01 -5.00
CA GLY A 56 -6.96 -0.01 -3.97
C GLY A 56 -8.16 0.88 -4.31
N ILE A 57 -7.92 2.02 -4.94
CA ILE A 57 -8.98 2.90 -5.47
C ILE A 57 -9.71 2.20 -6.62
N GLU A 58 -9.00 1.59 -7.56
CA GLU A 58 -9.60 0.82 -8.66
C GLU A 58 -10.48 -0.34 -8.16
N GLU A 59 -10.09 -0.99 -7.05
CA GLU A 59 -10.87 -2.05 -6.40
C GLU A 59 -11.99 -1.52 -5.47
N GLY A 60 -12.08 -0.20 -5.26
CA GLY A 60 -13.09 0.44 -4.40
C GLY A 60 -12.89 0.19 -2.90
N LEU A 61 -11.65 -0.02 -2.46
CA LEU A 61 -11.29 -0.28 -1.06
C LEU A 61 -11.05 1.00 -0.25
N VAL A 62 -10.69 2.06 -0.96
CA VAL A 62 -10.37 3.40 -0.47
C VAL A 62 -10.86 4.39 -1.51
N ASP A 63 -11.45 5.50 -1.08
CA ASP A 63 -11.77 6.61 -1.97
C ASP A 63 -10.57 7.57 -2.08
N GLU A 64 -10.32 8.13 -3.25
CA GLU A 64 -9.22 9.09 -3.45
C GLU A 64 -9.36 10.30 -2.51
N ASP A 65 -10.60 10.71 -2.24
CA ASP A 65 -10.94 11.81 -1.32
C ASP A 65 -10.68 11.48 0.17
N ASP A 66 -10.43 10.22 0.54
CA ASP A 66 -10.12 9.81 1.92
C ASP A 66 -8.64 10.07 2.30
N MET A 67 -7.81 10.43 1.33
CA MET A 67 -6.37 10.71 1.50
C MET A 67 -6.13 12.22 1.40
N ASP A 68 -6.11 12.88 2.56
CA ASP A 68 -5.82 14.32 2.75
C ASP A 68 -4.40 14.72 2.32
#